data_AF-A0A355FZM6-F1
#
_entry.id   AF-A0A355FZM6-F1
#
_cell.length_a   1.000
_cell.length_b   1.000
_cell.length_c   1.000
_cell.angle_alpha   90.00
_cell.angle_beta   90.00
_cell.angle_gamma   90.00
#
_symmetry.space_group_name_H-M   'P 1'
#
loop_
_entity.id
_entity.type
_entity.pdbx_description
1 polymer ?
#
loop_
_entity_poly.entity_id
_entity_poly.type
_entity_poly.pdbx_seq_one_letter_code
_entity_poly.pdbx_strand_id
1 'polypeptide(L)'
;MKHCKKLLAILLCMTLVIASVTTISNASLTSSITSTKASRVAFGNKINDIIQSVVMGVCKAYPAPRSWKNISDYDGTYVYDSEDGRAAYLTTASDGMSWKVGYASGSIIPDDFEAGKYYIGRQLNVTESGKAQGILDDQRVRVICLDDNSGNGAVIIAVVDGLGITSNTIRKIRESCADLTKSGKIAAINVSATHCHSALDTQGVSTALLSVLANNVLTNLMGKERAATDNDYFIETLIKVTTEKIKEAYNGMKEGKLYYDVADTASMAVDKRHYIDSENLADAGVLRFEPNDKSKGTYLIDYTCHPTNINAGAGLVSSDYVFYTDQAFQRAGYNFIMAQGAVGQVSRKNLVIENADSYLAASSELITKIKQNVGEELYESSKCENAAVYGEAVAELILKARNDSRSEEELKPILNAKYTYTQFTTDNYTLNLACRCRLVDNEVYRTGNGFNDICLPSEIGYLEFGGRVAFGLFPCELYPEVFGGMGMVTNDINNYSWDGSSWNIKSAQKMVKQGVDVYAVCFANDYIGYVVPDNFYSGWGHWAVDGSDVANFEYDPNASIFDYAFRGTADQILSAGKHCASQIMGGFEKLVNIPT
;
A
#
# COMPACT_ATOMS: atom_id res chain seq x y z
N MET A 1 27.26 10.94 30.76
CA MET A 1 26.53 10.21 31.83
C MET A 1 25.05 10.59 31.99
N LYS A 2 24.65 11.87 32.14
CA LYS A 2 23.22 12.27 32.24
C LYS A 2 22.36 11.85 31.02
N HIS A 3 22.91 11.96 29.81
CA HIS A 3 22.22 11.55 28.58
C HIS A 3 22.08 10.03 28.44
N CYS A 4 23.09 9.24 28.80
CA CYS A 4 22.99 7.76 28.83
C CYS A 4 21.95 7.27 29.85
N LYS A 5 21.81 7.92 31.01
CA LYS A 5 20.76 7.57 32.00
C LYS A 5 19.35 7.88 31.49
N LYS A 6 19.17 8.98 30.74
CA LYS A 6 17.90 9.29 30.06
C LYS A 6 17.59 8.30 28.93
N LEU A 7 18.61 7.90 28.17
CA LEU A 7 18.50 6.92 27.09
C LEU A 7 18.09 5.54 27.62
N LEU A 8 18.75 5.08 28.70
CA LEU A 8 18.42 3.82 29.37
C LEU A 8 17.01 3.86 29.95
N ALA A 9 16.58 5.00 30.49
CA ALA A 9 15.21 5.20 30.97
C ALA A 9 14.18 5.20 29.84
N ILE A 10 14.49 5.74 28.66
CA ILE A 10 13.62 5.70 27.48
C ILE A 10 13.49 4.27 26.95
N LEU A 11 14.61 3.54 26.84
CA LEU A 11 14.61 2.12 26.46
C LEU A 11 13.82 1.28 27.47
N LEU A 12 14.07 1.45 28.77
CA LEU A 12 13.28 0.81 29.83
C LEU A 12 11.80 1.20 29.77
N CYS A 13 11.45 2.46 29.50
CA CYS A 13 10.06 2.88 29.35
C CYS A 13 9.40 2.27 28.10
N MET A 14 10.09 2.19 26.96
CA MET A 14 9.54 1.53 25.77
C MET A 14 9.40 0.03 25.96
N THR A 15 10.41 -0.63 26.53
CA THR A 15 10.33 -2.06 26.89
C THR A 15 9.26 -2.31 27.96
N LEU A 16 9.08 -1.40 28.93
CA LEU A 16 8.01 -1.48 29.93
C LEU A 16 6.65 -1.15 29.34
N VAL A 17 6.51 -0.26 28.35
CA VAL A 17 5.26 -0.04 27.64
C VAL A 17 4.93 -1.31 26.87
N ILE A 18 5.85 -1.82 26.05
CA ILE A 18 5.68 -3.08 25.30
C ILE A 18 5.42 -4.27 26.24
N ALA A 19 6.07 -4.36 27.41
CA ALA A 19 5.88 -5.44 28.38
C ALA A 19 4.66 -5.27 29.30
N SER A 20 4.29 -4.04 29.68
CA SER A 20 3.04 -3.76 30.40
C SER A 20 1.83 -3.99 29.51
N VAL A 21 1.98 -3.73 28.21
CA VAL A 21 1.07 -4.13 27.15
C VAL A 21 0.90 -5.67 27.15
N THR A 22 1.98 -6.45 27.26
CA THR A 22 1.86 -7.93 27.35
C THR A 22 1.25 -8.49 28.64
N THR A 23 1.10 -7.69 29.71
CA THR A 23 0.67 -8.20 31.04
C THR A 23 -0.76 -7.83 31.45
N ILE A 24 -1.45 -6.95 30.71
CA ILE A 24 -2.85 -6.58 31.00
C ILE A 24 -3.85 -7.65 30.51
N SER A 25 -3.40 -8.64 29.73
CA SER A 25 -4.24 -9.73 29.21
C SER A 25 -4.46 -10.89 30.20
N ASN A 26 -4.86 -10.58 31.44
CA ASN A 26 -5.48 -11.59 32.30
C ASN A 26 -6.99 -11.60 32.02
N ALA A 27 -7.46 -12.65 31.33
CA ALA A 27 -8.86 -12.87 30.93
C ALA A 27 -9.88 -12.81 32.09
N SER A 28 -9.43 -12.89 33.33
CA SER A 28 -10.27 -12.76 34.54
C SER A 28 -10.56 -11.32 34.96
N LEU A 29 -9.75 -10.33 34.55
CA LEU A 29 -9.97 -8.91 34.90
C LEU A 29 -10.92 -8.20 33.93
N THR A 30 -10.90 -8.57 32.65
CA THR A 30 -11.69 -7.93 31.57
C THR A 30 -13.17 -8.34 31.58
N SER A 31 -13.47 -9.59 31.92
CA SER A 31 -14.82 -10.16 31.91
C SER A 31 -15.76 -9.59 32.99
N SER A 32 -15.22 -9.01 34.07
CA SER A 32 -16.03 -8.39 35.14
C SER A 32 -16.23 -6.87 35.01
N ILE A 33 -15.43 -6.19 34.18
CA ILE A 33 -15.37 -4.71 34.10
C ILE A 33 -16.16 -4.12 32.91
N THR A 34 -16.56 -4.91 31.90
CA THR A 34 -17.00 -4.36 30.60
C THR A 34 -18.23 -5.01 29.95
N SER A 35 -19.37 -4.99 30.64
CA SER A 35 -20.62 -5.60 30.12
C SER A 35 -21.32 -4.81 28.99
N THR A 36 -20.93 -3.56 28.74
CA THR A 36 -21.55 -2.70 27.70
C THR A 36 -20.52 -2.11 26.74
N LYS A 37 -20.91 -1.83 25.48
CA LYS A 37 -20.03 -1.14 24.51
C LYS A 37 -19.48 0.18 25.08
N ALA A 38 -20.32 0.99 25.72
CA ALA A 38 -19.92 2.25 26.33
C ALA A 38 -18.83 2.05 27.40
N SER A 39 -18.93 1.00 28.23
CA SER A 39 -17.89 0.66 29.21
C SER A 39 -16.59 0.15 28.57
N ARG A 40 -16.68 -0.62 27.48
CA ARG A 40 -15.51 -1.07 26.71
C ARG A 40 -14.76 0.12 26.08
N VAL A 41 -15.48 0.99 25.38
CA VAL A 41 -14.93 2.21 24.78
C VAL A 41 -14.32 3.13 25.83
N ALA A 42 -14.99 3.35 26.97
CA ALA A 42 -14.45 4.17 28.06
C ALA A 42 -13.15 3.58 28.65
N PHE A 43 -13.08 2.25 28.78
CA PHE A 43 -11.87 1.57 29.21
C PHE A 43 -10.74 1.69 28.18
N GLY A 44 -11.02 1.42 26.90
CA GLY A 44 -10.05 1.54 25.82
C GLY A 44 -9.51 2.96 25.67
N ASN A 45 -10.37 3.98 25.78
CA ASN A 45 -9.95 5.39 25.80
C ASN A 45 -8.98 5.67 26.93
N LYS A 46 -9.25 5.16 28.14
CA LYS A 46 -8.35 5.35 29.29
C LYS A 46 -6.99 4.69 29.07
N ILE A 47 -6.95 3.50 28.45
CA ILE A 47 -5.69 2.83 28.08
C ILE A 47 -4.95 3.65 27.01
N ASN A 48 -5.64 4.10 25.97
CA ASN A 48 -5.06 4.96 24.94
C ASN A 48 -4.48 6.25 25.55
N ASP A 49 -5.21 6.94 26.43
CA ASP A 49 -4.73 8.16 27.10
C ASP A 49 -3.45 7.92 27.91
N ILE A 50 -3.36 6.79 28.61
CA ILE A 50 -2.16 6.39 29.37
C ILE A 50 -0.99 6.17 28.42
N ILE A 51 -1.18 5.35 27.37
CA ILE A 51 -0.11 5.02 26.42
C ILE A 51 0.34 6.28 25.68
N GLN A 52 -0.59 7.06 25.12
CA GLN A 52 -0.30 8.31 24.42
C GLN A 52 0.42 9.31 25.33
N SER A 53 0.06 9.39 26.62
CA SER A 53 0.78 10.24 27.58
C SER A 53 2.24 9.81 27.78
N VAL A 54 2.49 8.51 27.86
CA VAL A 54 3.86 7.97 27.97
C VAL A 54 4.64 8.21 26.68
N VAL A 55 4.07 7.87 25.52
CA VAL A 55 4.70 8.06 24.21
C VAL A 55 4.98 9.54 23.97
N MET A 56 4.03 10.44 24.26
CA MET A 56 4.24 11.89 24.22
C MET A 56 5.40 12.32 25.12
N GLY A 57 5.49 11.79 26.35
CA GLY A 57 6.60 12.07 27.26
C GLY A 57 7.95 11.67 26.66
N VAL A 58 8.02 10.50 26.01
CA VAL A 58 9.19 10.04 25.27
C VAL A 58 9.49 10.93 24.07
N CYS A 59 8.50 11.27 23.25
CA CYS A 59 8.64 12.18 22.11
C CYS A 59 9.19 13.55 22.50
N LYS A 60 8.73 14.11 23.63
CA LYS A 60 9.26 15.37 24.17
C LYS A 60 10.70 15.25 24.66
N ALA A 61 11.06 14.09 25.21
CA ALA A 61 12.43 13.83 25.67
C ALA A 61 13.39 13.50 24.52
N TYR A 62 12.88 13.00 23.40
CA TYR A 62 13.65 12.62 22.21
C TYR A 62 13.83 13.83 21.27
N PRO A 63 15.07 14.24 20.97
CA PRO A 63 15.33 15.42 20.14
C PRO A 63 14.79 15.22 18.72
N ALA A 64 14.14 16.25 18.16
CA ALA A 64 13.77 16.22 16.75
C ALA A 64 15.05 16.21 15.88
N PRO A 65 15.09 15.45 14.78
CA PRO A 65 16.20 15.50 13.83
C PRO A 65 16.48 16.92 13.35
N ARG A 66 17.74 17.37 13.39
CA ARG A 66 18.14 18.70 12.89
C ARG A 66 17.90 18.87 11.39
N SER A 67 17.84 17.76 10.65
CA SER A 67 17.61 17.72 9.20
C SER A 67 16.19 18.07 8.78
N TRP A 68 15.20 18.00 9.69
CA TRP A 68 13.85 18.44 9.36
C TRP A 68 13.89 19.93 8.99
N LYS A 69 13.26 20.31 7.88
CA LYS A 69 13.16 21.69 7.41
C LYS A 69 11.81 22.28 7.83
N ASN A 70 11.63 23.59 7.70
CA ASN A 70 10.29 24.16 7.84
C ASN A 70 9.49 23.90 6.57
N ILE A 71 8.17 23.77 6.68
CA ILE A 71 7.29 23.59 5.53
C ILE A 71 7.35 24.78 4.55
N SER A 72 7.73 25.98 5.02
CA SER A 72 8.01 27.14 4.16
C SER A 72 9.20 26.94 3.22
N ASP A 73 10.10 26.02 3.58
CA ASP A 73 11.30 25.67 2.83
C ASP A 73 11.09 24.37 2.02
N TYR A 74 9.83 23.94 1.88
CA TYR A 74 9.47 22.73 1.15
C TYR A 74 9.83 22.86 -0.33
N ASP A 75 10.59 21.89 -0.80
CA ASP A 75 10.90 21.73 -2.22
C ASP A 75 9.97 20.67 -2.79
N GLY A 76 8.86 21.12 -3.37
CA GLY A 76 7.88 20.29 -4.06
C GLY A 76 8.36 19.74 -5.41
N THR A 77 9.63 19.91 -5.79
CA THR A 77 10.14 19.37 -7.05
C THR A 77 9.90 17.87 -7.12
N TYR A 78 9.24 17.43 -8.20
CA TYR A 78 8.79 16.05 -8.44
C TYR A 78 7.71 15.52 -7.48
N VAL A 79 7.00 16.39 -6.77
CA VAL A 79 5.71 16.10 -6.14
C VAL A 79 4.64 16.83 -6.92
N TYR A 80 3.64 16.08 -7.39
CA TYR A 80 2.64 16.59 -8.30
C TYR A 80 1.54 17.37 -7.58
N ASP A 81 1.17 18.49 -8.18
CA ASP A 81 0.07 19.33 -7.76
C ASP A 81 -0.90 19.65 -8.92
N SER A 82 -1.74 20.68 -8.75
CA SER A 82 -2.72 21.08 -9.75
C SER A 82 -2.14 21.56 -11.09
N GLU A 83 -0.86 21.93 -11.13
CA GLU A 83 -0.14 22.35 -12.33
C GLU A 83 0.47 21.16 -13.10
N ASP A 84 0.57 19.99 -12.46
CA ASP A 84 1.12 18.77 -13.04
C ASP A 84 0.08 17.89 -13.74
N GLY A 85 0.59 16.88 -14.45
CA GLY A 85 -0.22 15.94 -15.23
C GLY A 85 -0.58 16.51 -16.60
N ARG A 86 -1.79 16.20 -17.06
CA ARG A 86 -2.24 16.60 -18.40
C ARG A 86 -2.96 17.93 -18.32
N ALA A 87 -2.47 18.92 -19.07
CA ALA A 87 -2.94 20.30 -18.98
C ALA A 87 -4.45 20.42 -19.30
N ALA A 88 -4.89 19.82 -20.41
CA ALA A 88 -6.29 19.79 -20.81
C ALA A 88 -7.06 18.64 -20.16
N TYR A 89 -8.29 18.92 -19.70
CA TYR A 89 -9.26 17.89 -19.36
C TYR A 89 -10.17 17.66 -20.57
N LEU A 90 -10.04 16.50 -21.20
CA LEU A 90 -10.73 16.15 -22.43
C LEU A 90 -12.05 15.43 -22.11
N THR A 91 -13.14 15.90 -22.73
CA THR A 91 -14.48 15.28 -22.67
C THR A 91 -14.89 14.62 -23.99
N THR A 92 -14.17 14.91 -25.07
CA THR A 92 -14.39 14.36 -26.41
C THR A 92 -13.08 13.99 -27.08
N ALA A 93 -13.05 12.87 -27.81
CA ALA A 93 -11.93 12.50 -28.67
C ALA A 93 -12.04 13.28 -30.00
N SER A 94 -10.96 13.93 -30.40
CA SER A 94 -10.84 14.60 -31.71
C SER A 94 -10.39 13.62 -32.80
N ASP A 95 -10.61 13.98 -34.06
CA ASP A 95 -10.17 13.19 -35.21
C ASP A 95 -8.65 12.94 -35.17
N GLY A 96 -8.25 11.68 -35.36
CA GLY A 96 -6.83 11.26 -35.36
C GLY A 96 -6.25 10.91 -33.98
N MET A 97 -7.00 11.07 -32.89
CA MET A 97 -6.63 10.52 -31.58
C MET A 97 -6.73 8.99 -31.59
N SER A 98 -5.84 8.33 -30.86
CA SER A 98 -5.69 6.87 -30.85
C SER A 98 -4.99 6.43 -29.58
N TRP A 99 -5.38 5.29 -29.01
CA TRP A 99 -4.62 4.72 -27.90
C TRP A 99 -3.26 4.20 -28.36
N LYS A 100 -2.21 4.60 -27.64
CA LYS A 100 -0.87 4.04 -27.71
C LYS A 100 -0.47 3.53 -26.34
N VAL A 101 -0.07 2.26 -26.26
CA VAL A 101 0.33 1.64 -25.01
C VAL A 101 1.63 0.88 -25.20
N GLY A 102 2.56 1.11 -24.28
CA GLY A 102 3.80 0.36 -24.17
C GLY A 102 3.87 -0.35 -22.83
N TYR A 103 4.55 -1.49 -22.79
CA TYR A 103 4.74 -2.30 -21.58
C TYR A 103 6.20 -2.68 -21.44
N ALA A 104 6.71 -2.65 -20.21
CA ALA A 104 8.01 -3.20 -19.86
C ALA A 104 7.97 -3.79 -18.44
N SER A 105 8.84 -4.77 -18.18
CA SER A 105 9.00 -5.33 -16.84
C SER A 105 10.45 -5.72 -16.58
N GLY A 106 10.87 -5.67 -15.32
CA GLY A 106 12.24 -6.01 -14.91
C GLY A 106 12.28 -6.54 -13.49
N SER A 107 13.15 -7.52 -13.24
CA SER A 107 13.48 -7.94 -11.88
C SER A 107 14.18 -6.80 -11.15
N ILE A 108 13.81 -6.59 -9.90
CA ILE A 108 14.46 -5.64 -8.98
C ILE A 108 15.28 -6.37 -7.91
N ILE A 109 15.37 -7.70 -7.96
CA ILE A 109 16.25 -8.46 -7.08
C ILE A 109 17.70 -8.02 -7.37
N PRO A 110 18.47 -7.62 -6.35
CA PRO A 110 19.83 -7.14 -6.55
C PRO A 110 20.77 -8.29 -6.95
N ASP A 111 21.72 -8.01 -7.84
CA ASP A 111 22.69 -9.00 -8.35
C ASP A 111 23.59 -9.60 -7.25
N ASP A 112 23.74 -8.89 -6.12
CA ASP A 112 24.52 -9.32 -4.95
C ASP A 112 23.64 -9.90 -3.82
N PHE A 113 22.41 -10.36 -4.12
CA PHE A 113 21.49 -10.96 -3.15
C PHE A 113 22.18 -11.98 -2.22
N GLU A 114 23.04 -12.83 -2.77
CA GLU A 114 23.81 -13.87 -2.06
C GLU A 114 24.74 -13.34 -0.96
N ALA A 115 24.96 -12.02 -0.88
CA ALA A 115 25.66 -11.40 0.24
C ALA A 115 24.87 -11.50 1.57
N GLY A 116 23.59 -11.90 1.55
CA GLY A 116 22.81 -12.25 2.74
C GLY A 116 22.48 -11.08 3.67
N LYS A 117 22.40 -9.87 3.10
CA LYS A 117 22.30 -8.60 3.84
C LYS A 117 20.95 -7.89 3.75
N TYR A 118 20.04 -8.41 2.92
CA TYR A 118 18.74 -7.81 2.66
C TYR A 118 17.66 -8.31 3.63
N TYR A 119 16.63 -7.50 3.86
CA TYR A 119 15.52 -7.80 4.75
C TYR A 119 14.22 -7.94 3.98
N ILE A 120 13.30 -8.77 4.48
CA ILE A 120 11.93 -8.87 3.97
C ILE A 120 11.10 -7.69 4.49
N GLY A 121 10.45 -6.93 3.60
CA GLY A 121 9.56 -5.81 3.90
C GLY A 121 8.25 -6.29 4.52
N ARG A 122 8.08 -6.13 5.84
CA ARG A 122 6.86 -6.54 6.56
C ARG A 122 6.62 -5.75 7.83
N GLN A 123 7.61 -5.73 8.73
CA GLN A 123 7.47 -5.14 10.06
C GLN A 123 8.84 -4.78 10.66
N LEU A 124 8.83 -3.89 11.65
CA LEU A 124 10.00 -3.58 12.46
C LEU A 124 10.48 -4.84 13.20
N ASN A 125 11.76 -5.19 13.02
CA ASN A 125 12.35 -6.34 13.70
C ASN A 125 13.07 -5.89 14.97
N VAL A 126 12.78 -6.52 16.12
CA VAL A 126 13.43 -6.17 17.39
C VAL A 126 14.93 -6.55 17.37
N THR A 127 15.28 -7.62 16.66
CA THR A 127 16.63 -8.16 16.47
C THR A 127 16.97 -8.27 14.98
N GLU A 128 18.10 -8.89 14.60
CA GLU A 128 18.44 -9.18 13.19
C GLU A 128 17.57 -10.28 12.54
N SER A 129 16.51 -10.74 13.22
CA SER A 129 15.48 -11.58 12.61
C SER A 129 14.85 -10.87 11.40
N GLY A 130 14.55 -11.59 10.32
CA GLY A 130 13.86 -11.01 9.14
C GLY A 130 14.74 -10.74 7.92
N LYS A 131 16.03 -11.12 7.98
CA LYS A 131 16.88 -11.20 6.79
C LYS A 131 16.33 -12.22 5.79
N ALA A 132 16.39 -11.87 4.51
CA ALA A 132 16.05 -12.79 3.42
C ALA A 132 17.00 -14.00 3.45
N GLN A 133 16.42 -15.20 3.36
CA GLN A 133 17.11 -16.50 3.41
C GLN A 133 17.24 -17.14 2.02
N GLY A 134 16.48 -16.66 1.05
CA GLY A 134 16.45 -17.20 -0.31
C GLY A 134 15.40 -16.50 -1.16
N ILE A 135 15.34 -16.87 -2.44
CA ILE A 135 14.37 -16.35 -3.42
C ILE A 135 13.42 -17.48 -3.80
N LEU A 136 12.13 -17.30 -3.52
CA LEU A 136 11.07 -18.21 -3.95
C LEU A 136 10.72 -17.91 -5.41
N ASP A 137 10.47 -16.65 -5.72
CA ASP A 137 10.10 -16.17 -7.05
C ASP A 137 10.53 -14.72 -7.26
N ASP A 138 10.38 -14.22 -8.49
CA ASP A 138 10.93 -12.94 -8.89
C ASP A 138 10.17 -11.77 -8.23
N GLN A 139 10.92 -10.77 -7.77
CA GLN A 139 10.40 -9.47 -7.32
C GLN A 139 10.64 -8.45 -8.43
N ARG A 140 9.58 -7.84 -8.96
CA ARG A 140 9.65 -7.09 -10.22
C ARG A 140 9.06 -5.69 -10.12
N VAL A 141 9.39 -4.86 -11.10
CA VAL A 141 8.60 -3.71 -11.49
C VAL A 141 7.93 -3.98 -12.83
N ARG A 142 6.65 -3.63 -12.94
CA ARG A 142 5.86 -3.69 -14.19
C ARG A 142 5.44 -2.28 -14.54
N VAL A 143 5.64 -1.87 -15.78
CA VAL A 143 5.42 -0.50 -16.24
C VAL A 143 4.57 -0.50 -17.49
N ILE A 144 3.53 0.34 -17.49
CA ILE A 144 2.81 0.72 -18.70
C ILE A 144 2.97 2.20 -18.97
N CYS A 145 3.06 2.54 -20.25
CA CYS A 145 3.03 3.91 -20.77
C CYS A 145 1.78 4.06 -21.63
N LEU A 146 0.92 5.01 -21.28
CA LEU A 146 -0.39 5.22 -21.90
C LEU A 146 -0.42 6.61 -22.56
N ASP A 147 -0.81 6.69 -23.82
CA ASP A 147 -1.03 7.94 -24.53
C ASP A 147 -2.30 7.82 -25.38
N ASP A 148 -3.14 8.85 -25.39
CA ASP A 148 -4.29 8.96 -26.29
C ASP A 148 -3.94 9.67 -27.62
N ASN A 149 -2.65 9.97 -27.80
CA ASN A 149 -2.07 10.62 -28.97
C ASN A 149 -2.64 12.04 -29.20
N SER A 150 -3.12 12.69 -28.15
CA SER A 150 -3.67 14.06 -28.22
C SER A 150 -2.59 15.15 -28.25
N GLY A 151 -1.33 14.79 -27.96
CA GLY A 151 -0.23 15.73 -27.77
C GLY A 151 -0.10 16.28 -26.34
N ASN A 152 -0.92 15.85 -25.38
CA ASN A 152 -0.85 16.29 -23.99
C ASN A 152 0.15 15.48 -23.13
N GLY A 153 0.99 14.64 -23.75
CA GLY A 153 2.00 13.82 -23.11
C GLY A 153 1.47 12.50 -22.52
N ALA A 154 2.29 11.46 -22.57
CA ALA A 154 1.95 10.14 -22.07
C ALA A 154 1.91 10.08 -20.53
N VAL A 155 1.18 9.12 -19.97
CA VAL A 155 1.11 8.85 -18.53
C VAL A 155 1.70 7.48 -18.24
N ILE A 156 2.61 7.43 -17.28
CA ILE A 156 3.22 6.19 -16.80
C ILE A 156 2.48 5.68 -15.57
N ILE A 157 2.24 4.38 -15.53
CA ILE A 157 1.86 3.63 -14.32
C ILE A 157 2.91 2.52 -14.14
N ALA A 158 3.68 2.61 -13.06
CA ALA A 158 4.63 1.60 -12.64
C ALA A 158 4.16 0.97 -11.33
N VAL A 159 4.11 -0.36 -11.26
CA VAL A 159 3.80 -1.10 -10.04
C VAL A 159 5.02 -1.90 -9.64
N VAL A 160 5.50 -1.68 -8.42
CA VAL A 160 6.62 -2.39 -7.81
C VAL A 160 6.09 -3.51 -6.90
N ASP A 161 6.64 -4.71 -7.03
CA ASP A 161 6.39 -5.78 -6.08
C ASP A 161 7.08 -5.43 -4.74
N GLY A 162 6.30 -5.12 -3.71
CA GLY A 162 6.83 -4.62 -2.44
C GLY A 162 5.74 -4.10 -1.51
N LEU A 163 6.10 -3.86 -0.24
CA LEU A 163 5.17 -3.39 0.79
C LEU A 163 4.61 -1.99 0.48
N GLY A 164 5.44 -1.12 -0.08
CA GLY A 164 5.08 0.25 -0.45
C GLY A 164 6.32 0.99 -0.94
N ILE A 165 6.16 2.21 -1.45
CA ILE A 165 7.30 3.01 -1.94
C ILE A 165 7.18 4.42 -1.35
N THR A 166 8.27 4.95 -0.80
CA THR A 166 8.28 6.30 -0.23
C THR A 166 8.37 7.37 -1.31
N SER A 167 7.80 8.56 -1.04
CA SER A 167 7.92 9.72 -1.93
C SER A 167 9.38 10.04 -2.30
N ASN A 168 10.34 9.85 -1.39
CA ASN A 168 11.77 10.05 -1.66
C ASN A 168 12.29 9.20 -2.83
N THR A 169 11.96 7.91 -2.83
CA THR A 169 12.34 7.00 -3.92
C THR A 169 11.67 7.40 -5.23
N ILE A 170 10.40 7.81 -5.17
CA ILE A 170 9.58 8.18 -6.33
C ILE A 170 10.09 9.47 -6.97
N ARG A 171 10.48 10.46 -6.17
CA ARG A 171 11.09 11.70 -6.64
C ARG A 171 12.40 11.42 -7.40
N LYS A 172 13.24 10.52 -6.91
CA LYS A 172 14.48 10.10 -7.61
C LYS A 172 14.21 9.39 -8.94
N ILE A 173 13.15 8.57 -9.02
CA ILE A 173 12.70 7.98 -10.29
C ILE A 173 12.26 9.07 -11.26
N ARG A 174 11.40 10.00 -10.82
CA ARG A 174 10.92 11.14 -11.62
C ARG A 174 12.08 12.03 -12.10
N GLU A 175 13.04 12.31 -11.23
CA GLU A 175 14.26 13.03 -11.55
C GLU A 175 15.08 12.34 -12.65
N SER A 176 15.22 11.01 -12.55
CA SER A 176 15.97 10.20 -13.52
C SER A 176 15.28 10.11 -14.90
N CYS A 177 14.01 10.53 -14.97
CA CYS A 177 13.20 10.65 -16.18
C CYS A 177 12.94 12.12 -16.59
N ALA A 178 13.64 13.09 -16.00
CA ALA A 178 13.39 14.51 -16.22
C ALA A 178 13.53 14.96 -17.69
N ASP A 179 14.30 14.25 -18.50
CA ASP A 179 14.44 14.50 -19.94
C ASP A 179 13.12 14.26 -20.70
N LEU A 180 12.32 13.27 -20.28
CA LEU A 180 11.03 12.95 -20.88
C LEU A 180 9.91 13.85 -20.35
N THR A 181 9.94 14.19 -19.06
CA THR A 181 8.90 15.05 -18.47
C THR A 181 9.08 16.51 -18.87
N LYS A 182 10.28 17.07 -18.80
CA LYS A 182 10.55 18.47 -19.20
C LYS A 182 10.36 18.75 -20.69
N SER A 183 10.42 17.71 -21.54
CA SER A 183 10.12 17.84 -22.97
C SER A 183 8.63 17.74 -23.30
N GLY A 184 7.77 17.50 -22.30
CA GLY A 184 6.33 17.31 -22.48
C GLY A 184 5.93 15.96 -23.08
N LYS A 185 6.89 15.04 -23.28
CA LYS A 185 6.63 13.70 -23.82
C LYS A 185 5.89 12.81 -22.82
N ILE A 186 6.23 12.94 -21.54
CA ILE A 186 5.53 12.30 -20.42
C ILE A 186 4.94 13.39 -19.54
N ALA A 187 3.64 13.37 -19.38
CA ALA A 187 2.89 14.29 -18.55
C ALA A 187 2.94 13.92 -17.06
N ALA A 188 2.99 12.62 -16.75
CA ALA A 188 3.07 12.15 -15.37
C ALA A 188 3.68 10.75 -15.26
N ILE A 189 4.30 10.53 -14.10
CA ILE A 189 4.88 9.24 -13.69
C ILE A 189 4.29 8.85 -12.35
N ASN A 190 3.46 7.82 -12.36
CA ASN A 190 2.84 7.25 -11.18
C ASN A 190 3.54 5.94 -10.82
N VAL A 191 3.92 5.80 -9.55
CA VAL A 191 4.55 4.59 -9.04
C VAL A 191 3.74 4.11 -7.86
N SER A 192 3.27 2.87 -7.90
CA SER A 192 2.59 2.22 -6.77
C SER A 192 3.25 0.91 -6.39
N ALA A 193 2.73 0.25 -5.36
CA ALA A 193 3.19 -1.06 -4.94
C ALA A 193 2.04 -2.08 -4.93
N THR A 194 2.38 -3.37 -5.08
CA THR A 194 1.44 -4.48 -4.92
C THR A 194 1.07 -4.75 -3.46
N HIS A 195 1.85 -4.21 -2.53
CA HIS A 195 1.76 -4.45 -1.09
C HIS A 195 2.20 -5.87 -0.66
N CYS A 196 3.15 -6.51 -1.35
CA CYS A 196 3.70 -7.82 -0.98
C CYS A 196 4.47 -7.80 0.35
N HIS A 197 4.09 -8.69 1.28
CA HIS A 197 4.71 -8.83 2.61
C HIS A 197 5.92 -9.79 2.65
N SER A 198 6.21 -10.44 1.52
CA SER A 198 7.32 -11.39 1.35
C SER A 198 8.39 -10.86 0.39
N ALA A 199 8.31 -9.60 -0.02
CA ALA A 199 9.27 -8.96 -0.91
C ALA A 199 10.43 -8.33 -0.13
N LEU A 200 11.55 -8.03 -0.79
CA LEU A 200 12.61 -7.22 -0.18
C LEU A 200 12.08 -5.84 0.23
N ASP A 201 12.63 -5.32 1.33
CA ASP A 201 12.19 -4.09 1.96
C ASP A 201 12.37 -2.87 1.05
N THR A 202 11.26 -2.39 0.50
CA THR A 202 11.17 -1.26 -0.42
C THR A 202 11.02 0.09 0.29
N GLN A 203 10.89 0.08 1.63
CA GLN A 203 10.61 1.26 2.45
C GLN A 203 11.71 1.57 3.48
N GLY A 204 12.56 0.59 3.78
CA GLY A 204 13.60 0.66 4.81
C GLY A 204 13.08 0.45 6.24
N VAL A 205 11.88 -0.11 6.40
CA VAL A 205 11.21 -0.31 7.70
C VAL A 205 11.65 -1.58 8.42
N SER A 206 12.10 -2.61 7.73
CA SER A 206 12.37 -3.95 8.27
C SER A 206 13.77 -4.10 8.88
N THR A 207 14.30 -3.04 9.48
CA THR A 207 15.63 -3.00 10.08
C THR A 207 15.63 -3.46 11.54
N ALA A 208 16.80 -3.78 12.08
CA ALA A 208 16.96 -4.14 13.50
C ALA A 208 16.75 -2.90 14.40
N LEU A 209 15.56 -2.78 14.98
CA LEU A 209 15.08 -1.64 15.75
C LEU A 209 16.08 -1.19 16.83
N LEU A 210 16.67 -2.12 17.60
CA LEU A 210 17.60 -1.76 18.68
C LEU A 210 18.91 -1.15 18.15
N SER A 211 19.44 -1.66 17.03
CA SER A 211 20.66 -1.11 16.45
C SER A 211 20.40 0.24 15.79
N VAL A 212 19.27 0.39 15.11
CA VAL A 212 18.84 1.64 14.49
C VAL A 212 18.56 2.70 15.55
N LEU A 213 17.84 2.38 16.62
CA LEU A 213 17.60 3.32 17.72
C LEU A 213 18.91 3.77 18.38
N ALA A 214 19.84 2.85 18.67
CA ALA A 214 21.11 3.20 19.31
C ALA A 214 22.01 4.07 18.40
N ASN A 215 22.11 3.72 17.12
CA ASN A 215 22.96 4.41 16.15
C ASN A 215 22.35 5.74 15.71
N ASN A 216 21.03 5.79 15.47
CA ASN A 216 20.34 6.97 15.00
C ASN A 216 20.23 8.05 16.07
N VAL A 217 20.12 7.71 17.36
CA VAL A 217 20.12 8.74 18.42
C VAL A 217 21.41 9.57 18.38
N LEU A 218 22.56 8.91 18.23
CA LEU A 218 23.86 9.59 18.25
C LEU A 218 24.06 10.45 17.00
N THR A 219 23.72 9.93 15.81
CA THR A 219 23.79 10.69 14.55
C THR A 219 22.77 11.83 14.50
N ASN A 220 21.55 11.62 15.00
CA ASN A 220 20.51 12.64 15.13
C ASN A 220 20.95 13.80 16.03
N LEU A 221 21.53 13.49 17.20
CA LEU A 221 22.07 14.49 18.12
C LEU A 221 23.24 15.28 17.52
N MET A 222 24.06 14.63 16.70
CA MET A 222 25.20 15.27 16.02
C MET A 222 24.79 16.02 14.75
N GLY A 223 23.52 15.93 14.31
CA GLY A 223 23.05 16.54 13.07
C GLY A 223 23.67 15.92 11.81
N LYS A 224 24.13 14.67 11.89
CA LYS A 224 24.72 13.95 10.77
C LYS A 224 23.64 13.18 10.00
N GLU A 225 23.87 13.00 8.71
CA GLU A 225 23.11 12.05 7.92
C GLU A 225 23.36 10.62 8.43
N ARG A 226 22.40 9.71 8.20
CA ARG A 226 22.61 8.29 8.50
C ARG A 226 23.70 7.74 7.58
N ALA A 227 24.50 6.80 8.06
CA ALA A 227 25.44 6.10 7.19
C ALA A 227 24.65 5.31 6.15
N ALA A 228 25.21 5.17 4.94
CA ALA A 228 24.64 4.31 3.92
C ALA A 228 24.55 2.87 4.43
N THR A 229 23.46 2.21 4.09
CA THR A 229 23.08 0.86 4.51
C THR A 229 22.89 -0.02 3.28
N ASP A 230 22.89 -1.34 3.46
CA ASP A 230 22.64 -2.27 2.36
C ASP A 230 21.26 -2.09 1.71
N ASN A 231 20.28 -1.60 2.48
CA ASN A 231 18.99 -1.21 1.93
C ASN A 231 19.11 -0.10 0.87
N ASP A 232 20.08 0.81 1.00
CA ASP A 232 20.25 1.91 0.05
C ASP A 232 20.70 1.40 -1.32
N TYR A 233 21.55 0.36 -1.37
CA TYR A 233 21.93 -0.27 -2.65
C TYR A 233 20.75 -0.96 -3.34
N PHE A 234 19.88 -1.63 -2.57
CA PHE A 234 18.65 -2.20 -3.11
C PHE A 234 17.72 -1.11 -3.67
N ILE A 235 17.53 -0.01 -2.94
CA ILE A 235 16.73 1.14 -3.40
C ILE A 235 17.34 1.77 -4.66
N GLU A 236 18.66 1.92 -4.76
CA GLU A 236 19.33 2.38 -5.99
C GLU A 236 19.08 1.44 -7.18
N THR A 237 19.14 0.13 -6.94
CA THR A 237 18.81 -0.90 -7.96
C THR A 237 17.37 -0.76 -8.42
N LEU A 238 16.42 -0.62 -7.50
CA LEU A 238 15.01 -0.40 -7.78
C LEU A 238 14.81 0.87 -8.63
N ILE A 239 15.41 1.99 -8.25
CA ILE A 239 15.31 3.27 -8.99
C ILE A 239 15.85 3.10 -10.41
N LYS A 240 17.03 2.49 -10.55
CA LYS A 240 17.67 2.26 -11.84
C LYS A 240 16.79 1.41 -12.76
N VAL A 241 16.38 0.22 -12.30
CA VAL A 241 15.55 -0.69 -13.10
C VAL A 241 14.22 -0.04 -13.45
N THR A 242 13.57 0.62 -12.50
CA THR A 242 12.29 1.31 -12.76
C THR A 242 12.45 2.39 -13.83
N THR A 243 13.49 3.22 -13.73
CA THR A 243 13.80 4.25 -14.74
C THR A 243 14.03 3.66 -16.13
N GLU A 244 14.81 2.58 -16.21
CA GLU A 244 15.08 1.86 -17.46
C GLU A 244 13.78 1.31 -18.07
N LYS A 245 12.91 0.71 -17.25
CA LYS A 245 11.63 0.16 -17.72
C LYS A 245 10.60 1.22 -18.09
N ILE A 246 10.63 2.39 -17.46
CA ILE A 246 9.85 3.56 -17.92
C ILE A 246 10.28 3.97 -19.32
N LYS A 247 11.59 4.10 -19.57
CA LYS A 247 12.12 4.47 -20.88
C LYS A 247 11.82 3.39 -21.94
N GLU A 248 11.91 2.13 -21.57
CA GLU A 248 11.56 1.00 -22.45
C GLU A 248 10.07 0.99 -22.81
N ALA A 249 9.17 1.14 -21.82
CA ALA A 249 7.73 1.19 -22.05
C ALA A 249 7.36 2.39 -22.95
N TYR A 250 7.94 3.56 -22.70
CA TYR A 250 7.72 4.75 -23.54
C TYR A 250 8.17 4.52 -25.00
N ASN A 251 9.38 3.97 -25.21
CA ASN A 251 9.90 3.71 -26.55
C ASN A 251 9.19 2.55 -27.27
N GLY A 252 8.59 1.63 -26.49
CA GLY A 252 7.93 0.42 -26.99
C GLY A 252 6.45 0.58 -27.31
N MET A 253 5.88 1.79 -27.19
CA MET A 253 4.45 2.03 -27.39
C MET A 253 3.96 1.56 -28.76
N LYS A 254 2.82 0.85 -28.76
CA LYS A 254 2.09 0.39 -29.93
C LYS A 254 0.74 1.07 -30.00
N GLU A 255 0.27 1.37 -31.20
CA GLU A 255 -1.09 1.85 -31.40
C GLU A 255 -2.08 0.68 -31.31
N GLY A 256 -3.27 0.93 -30.76
CA GLY A 256 -4.27 -0.11 -30.55
C GLY A 256 -5.58 0.41 -29.98
N LYS A 257 -6.31 -0.50 -29.34
CA LYS A 257 -7.60 -0.24 -28.71
C LYS A 257 -7.53 -0.55 -27.23
N LEU A 258 -8.23 0.24 -26.42
CA LEU A 258 -8.36 0.03 -24.99
C LEU A 258 -9.80 -0.38 -24.68
N TYR A 259 -9.96 -1.42 -23.88
CA TYR A 259 -11.24 -1.97 -23.47
C TYR A 259 -11.37 -1.91 -21.95
N TYR A 260 -12.59 -1.76 -21.48
CA TYR A 260 -12.95 -1.80 -20.06
C TYR A 260 -13.93 -2.94 -19.77
N ASP A 261 -13.68 -3.65 -18.69
CA ASP A 261 -14.53 -4.69 -18.13
C ASP A 261 -14.46 -4.69 -16.59
N VAL A 262 -15.33 -5.47 -15.96
CA VAL A 262 -15.40 -5.63 -14.51
C VAL A 262 -15.45 -7.11 -14.18
N ALA A 263 -14.55 -7.55 -13.30
CA ALA A 263 -14.54 -8.92 -12.80
C ALA A 263 -15.06 -8.99 -11.37
N ASP A 264 -16.02 -9.86 -11.12
CA ASP A 264 -16.59 -10.12 -9.79
C ASP A 264 -15.56 -10.81 -8.90
N THR A 265 -15.17 -10.19 -7.79
CA THR A 265 -14.12 -10.72 -6.90
C THR A 265 -14.64 -11.22 -5.55
N ALA A 266 -15.96 -11.26 -5.34
CA ALA A 266 -16.58 -11.57 -4.05
C ALA A 266 -16.26 -12.99 -3.53
N SER A 267 -15.93 -13.92 -4.45
CA SER A 267 -15.49 -15.28 -4.10
C SER A 267 -14.04 -15.34 -3.61
N MET A 268 -13.23 -14.32 -3.88
CA MET A 268 -11.77 -14.35 -3.70
C MET A 268 -11.29 -13.54 -2.49
N ALA A 269 -12.01 -12.49 -2.10
CA ALA A 269 -11.60 -11.56 -1.06
C ALA A 269 -12.61 -11.49 0.11
N VAL A 270 -12.14 -11.10 1.30
CA VAL A 270 -12.96 -10.94 2.50
C VAL A 270 -12.39 -9.83 3.39
N ASP A 271 -13.27 -9.00 3.97
CA ASP A 271 -12.89 -8.12 5.08
C ASP A 271 -12.65 -8.95 6.33
N LYS A 272 -11.42 -8.94 6.85
CA LYS A 272 -10.98 -9.76 8.02
C LYS A 272 -11.76 -9.43 9.29
N ARG A 273 -12.39 -8.26 9.33
CA ARG A 273 -13.22 -7.77 10.45
C ARG A 273 -14.66 -8.25 10.35
N HIS A 274 -15.10 -8.72 9.18
CA HIS A 274 -16.49 -9.05 8.86
C HIS A 274 -17.45 -7.86 9.05
N TYR A 275 -16.98 -6.64 8.76
CA TYR A 275 -17.80 -5.43 8.75
C TYR A 275 -18.44 -5.22 7.38
N ILE A 276 -17.79 -5.72 6.33
CA ILE A 276 -18.23 -5.63 4.94
C ILE A 276 -18.34 -7.05 4.40
N ASP A 277 -19.53 -7.40 3.92
CA ASP A 277 -19.78 -8.68 3.25
C ASP A 277 -18.96 -8.73 1.94
N SER A 278 -18.52 -9.92 1.51
CA SER A 278 -17.60 -10.04 0.36
C SER A 278 -18.22 -9.49 -0.93
N GLU A 279 -19.54 -9.60 -1.07
CA GLU A 279 -20.34 -9.11 -2.18
C GLU A 279 -20.43 -7.57 -2.22
N ASN A 280 -20.10 -6.91 -1.11
CA ASN A 280 -20.05 -5.45 -1.03
C ASN A 280 -18.63 -4.90 -1.21
N LEU A 281 -17.58 -5.74 -1.25
CA LEU A 281 -16.25 -5.30 -1.63
C LEU A 281 -16.24 -4.88 -3.10
N ALA A 282 -15.32 -3.99 -3.46
CA ALA A 282 -15.21 -3.53 -4.84
C ALA A 282 -14.76 -4.67 -5.76
N ASP A 283 -15.49 -4.87 -6.85
CA ASP A 283 -15.05 -5.67 -7.99
C ASP A 283 -13.75 -5.13 -8.58
N ALA A 284 -13.05 -5.96 -9.36
CA ALA A 284 -11.84 -5.53 -10.06
C ALA A 284 -12.20 -4.80 -11.36
N GLY A 285 -11.71 -3.58 -11.53
CA GLY A 285 -11.72 -2.88 -12.81
C GLY A 285 -10.63 -3.45 -13.71
N VAL A 286 -11.00 -3.78 -14.95
CA VAL A 286 -10.12 -4.43 -15.91
C VAL A 286 -9.96 -3.55 -17.14
N LEU A 287 -8.74 -3.07 -17.38
CA LEU A 287 -8.36 -2.40 -18.62
C LEU A 287 -7.52 -3.34 -19.49
N ARG A 288 -7.98 -3.58 -20.72
CA ARG A 288 -7.28 -4.43 -21.69
C ARG A 288 -6.88 -3.63 -22.91
N PHE A 289 -5.59 -3.60 -23.20
CA PHE A 289 -5.06 -3.03 -24.43
C PHE A 289 -4.81 -4.13 -25.48
N GLU A 290 -5.33 -3.91 -26.68
CA GLU A 290 -5.11 -4.74 -27.87
C GLU A 290 -4.33 -3.97 -28.95
N PRO A 291 -3.07 -4.35 -29.23
CA PRO A 291 -2.28 -3.74 -30.31
C PRO A 291 -2.89 -4.00 -31.69
N ASN A 292 -2.83 -2.99 -32.56
CA ASN A 292 -3.26 -3.11 -33.97
C ASN A 292 -2.41 -4.12 -34.75
N ASP A 293 -1.12 -4.23 -34.41
CA ASP A 293 -0.17 -5.15 -35.04
C ASP A 293 -0.31 -6.62 -34.55
N LYS A 294 -1.31 -6.89 -33.70
CA LYS A 294 -1.59 -8.21 -33.11
C LYS A 294 -0.43 -8.78 -32.28
N SER A 295 0.49 -7.92 -31.86
CA SER A 295 1.45 -8.24 -30.82
C SER A 295 0.76 -8.44 -29.46
N LYS A 296 1.54 -8.84 -28.46
CA LYS A 296 1.08 -9.22 -27.13
C LYS A 296 0.27 -8.09 -26.47
N GLY A 297 -1.01 -8.35 -26.16
CA GLY A 297 -1.88 -7.41 -25.44
C GLY A 297 -1.49 -7.23 -23.98
N THR A 298 -2.05 -6.22 -23.31
CA THR A 298 -1.70 -5.87 -21.92
C THR A 298 -2.94 -5.68 -21.07
N TYR A 299 -2.96 -6.26 -19.87
CA TYR A 299 -4.00 -6.06 -18.86
C TYR A 299 -3.46 -5.18 -17.73
N LEU A 300 -4.23 -4.15 -17.38
CA LEU A 300 -4.09 -3.38 -16.16
C LEU A 300 -5.33 -3.59 -15.31
N ILE A 301 -5.15 -4.07 -14.09
CA ILE A 301 -6.24 -4.27 -13.14
C ILE A 301 -5.99 -3.52 -11.85
N ASP A 302 -7.06 -3.08 -11.19
CA ASP A 302 -7.03 -2.89 -9.74
C ASP A 302 -7.58 -4.16 -9.07
N TYR A 303 -6.90 -4.63 -8.02
CA TYR A 303 -7.38 -5.80 -7.28
C TYR A 303 -7.26 -5.56 -5.78
N THR A 304 -8.37 -5.76 -5.07
CA THR A 304 -8.48 -5.48 -3.64
C THR A 304 -8.32 -6.76 -2.81
N CYS A 305 -7.08 -7.25 -2.68
CA CYS A 305 -6.76 -8.35 -1.77
C CYS A 305 -5.30 -8.34 -1.34
N HIS A 306 -5.02 -8.44 -0.04
CA HIS A 306 -3.64 -8.49 0.47
C HIS A 306 -2.84 -9.67 -0.11
N PRO A 307 -1.67 -9.43 -0.73
CA PRO A 307 -0.71 -10.49 -1.09
C PRO A 307 0.02 -11.02 0.14
N THR A 308 -0.66 -11.94 0.83
CA THR A 308 -0.22 -12.58 2.07
C THR A 308 -0.46 -14.09 2.05
N ASN A 309 -0.41 -14.70 0.87
CA ASN A 309 -0.53 -16.15 0.71
C ASN A 309 0.76 -16.86 1.13
N ILE A 310 1.90 -16.21 0.95
CA ILE A 310 3.21 -16.67 1.38
C ILE A 310 3.42 -16.35 2.85
N ASN A 311 3.97 -17.32 3.58
CA ASN A 311 4.44 -17.11 4.93
C ASN A 311 5.75 -16.30 4.90
N ALA A 312 5.65 -14.99 5.01
CA ALA A 312 6.81 -14.09 5.10
C ALA A 312 7.80 -14.45 6.23
N GLY A 313 7.35 -15.17 7.28
CA GLY A 313 8.22 -15.67 8.34
C GLY A 313 9.25 -16.72 7.87
N ALA A 314 9.03 -17.33 6.70
CA ALA A 314 10.01 -18.22 6.06
C ALA A 314 11.25 -17.47 5.56
N GLY A 315 11.20 -16.14 5.46
CA GLY A 315 12.32 -15.32 5.00
C GLY A 315 12.61 -15.45 3.51
N LEU A 316 11.71 -16.00 2.70
CA LEU A 316 11.90 -16.14 1.26
C LEU A 316 11.34 -14.93 0.50
N VAL A 317 12.12 -14.39 -0.43
CA VAL A 317 11.70 -13.31 -1.32
C VAL A 317 10.65 -13.84 -2.31
N SER A 318 9.49 -13.19 -2.34
CA SER A 318 8.38 -13.56 -3.22
C SER A 318 7.47 -12.36 -3.48
N SER A 319 6.93 -12.29 -4.70
CA SER A 319 5.83 -11.38 -5.07
C SER A 319 4.46 -11.99 -4.78
N ASP A 320 4.40 -13.06 -3.99
CA ASP A 320 3.18 -13.70 -3.52
C ASP A 320 2.29 -14.18 -4.70
N TYR A 321 0.97 -14.23 -4.54
CA TYR A 321 0.07 -14.66 -5.61
C TYR A 321 0.21 -13.83 -6.89
N VAL A 322 0.71 -12.58 -6.81
CA VAL A 322 0.88 -11.68 -7.96
C VAL A 322 1.85 -12.28 -8.98
N PHE A 323 2.90 -12.96 -8.52
CA PHE A 323 3.82 -13.66 -9.42
C PHE A 323 3.09 -14.73 -10.24
N TYR A 324 2.30 -15.57 -9.58
CA TYR A 324 1.58 -16.67 -10.22
C TYR A 324 0.46 -16.17 -11.14
N THR A 325 -0.22 -15.09 -10.76
CA THR A 325 -1.16 -14.40 -11.64
C THR A 325 -0.44 -13.90 -12.90
N ASP A 326 0.70 -13.22 -12.78
CA ASP A 326 1.50 -12.79 -13.93
C ASP A 326 1.87 -14.00 -14.82
N GLN A 327 2.38 -15.09 -14.26
CA GLN A 327 2.70 -16.30 -15.03
C GLN A 327 1.50 -16.87 -15.80
N ALA A 328 0.31 -16.86 -15.20
CA ALA A 328 -0.92 -17.28 -15.87
C ALA A 328 -1.28 -16.38 -17.05
N PHE A 329 -1.19 -15.06 -16.90
CA PHE A 329 -1.35 -14.13 -18.02
C PHE A 329 -0.27 -14.32 -19.10
N GLN A 330 0.99 -14.57 -18.71
CA GLN A 330 2.06 -14.83 -19.66
C GLN A 330 1.75 -16.07 -20.51
N ARG A 331 1.27 -17.17 -19.89
CA ARG A 331 0.83 -18.38 -20.61
C ARG A 331 -0.38 -18.15 -21.48
N ALA A 332 -1.31 -17.28 -21.07
CA ALA A 332 -2.46 -16.86 -21.86
C ALA A 332 -2.10 -15.89 -23.01
N GLY A 333 -0.82 -15.49 -23.14
CA GLY A 333 -0.36 -14.62 -24.21
C GLY A 333 -0.60 -13.14 -23.95
N TYR A 334 -0.63 -12.71 -22.69
CA TYR A 334 -0.82 -11.30 -22.30
C TYR A 334 0.26 -10.81 -21.34
N ASN A 335 0.52 -9.50 -21.40
CA ASN A 335 1.22 -8.78 -20.35
C ASN A 335 0.23 -8.47 -19.23
N PHE A 336 0.74 -8.34 -18.01
CA PHE A 336 -0.07 -8.13 -16.82
C PHE A 336 0.55 -7.05 -15.96
N ILE A 337 -0.27 -6.20 -15.38
CA ILE A 337 0.09 -5.26 -14.32
C ILE A 337 -1.11 -5.13 -13.39
N MET A 338 -0.86 -5.24 -12.08
CA MET A 338 -1.88 -5.19 -11.05
C MET A 338 -1.55 -4.07 -10.08
N ALA A 339 -2.43 -3.10 -9.94
CA ALA A 339 -2.34 -2.10 -8.90
C ALA A 339 -3.21 -2.52 -7.72
N GLN A 340 -2.80 -2.17 -6.51
CA GLN A 340 -3.52 -2.59 -5.32
C GLN A 340 -4.73 -1.68 -5.07
N GLY A 341 -5.89 -2.29 -4.83
CA GLY A 341 -7.12 -1.58 -4.47
C GLY A 341 -7.15 -1.03 -3.04
N ALA A 342 -8.33 -0.64 -2.55
CA ALA A 342 -8.55 -0.17 -1.18
C ALA A 342 -8.48 -1.35 -0.19
N VAL A 343 -7.27 -1.83 0.05
CA VAL A 343 -7.01 -3.16 0.63
C VAL A 343 -7.02 -3.20 2.15
N GLY A 344 -7.18 -2.06 2.84
CA GLY A 344 -7.18 -2.02 4.30
C GLY A 344 -8.12 -3.07 4.90
N GLN A 345 -7.57 -3.97 5.71
CA GLN A 345 -8.30 -5.10 6.33
C GLN A 345 -8.87 -6.17 5.38
N VAL A 346 -8.60 -6.11 4.06
CA VAL A 346 -9.10 -7.12 3.11
C VAL A 346 -8.08 -8.23 2.87
N SER A 347 -8.45 -9.48 3.12
CA SER A 347 -7.63 -10.68 2.87
C SER A 347 -8.16 -11.50 1.72
N ARG A 348 -7.38 -12.51 1.33
CA ARG A 348 -7.91 -13.67 0.61
C ARG A 348 -8.99 -14.36 1.45
N LYS A 349 -10.06 -14.80 0.80
CA LYS A 349 -11.10 -15.63 1.42
C LYS A 349 -10.55 -17.05 1.61
N ASN A 350 -10.69 -17.60 2.82
CA ASN A 350 -10.27 -18.98 3.13
C ASN A 350 -11.31 -19.98 2.62
N LEU A 351 -11.48 -20.09 1.31
CA LEU A 351 -12.32 -21.12 0.68
C LEU A 351 -11.47 -22.18 0.01
N VAL A 352 -12.01 -23.40 -0.07
CA VAL A 352 -11.49 -24.42 -1.00
C VAL A 352 -11.72 -23.85 -2.39
N ILE A 353 -10.62 -23.53 -3.08
CA ILE A 353 -10.68 -23.05 -4.46
C ILE A 353 -11.07 -24.23 -5.35
N GLU A 354 -12.20 -24.10 -6.02
CA GLU A 354 -12.62 -25.05 -7.04
C GLU A 354 -11.51 -25.15 -8.11
N ASN A 355 -11.14 -26.36 -8.51
CA ASN A 355 -10.04 -26.66 -9.43
C ASN A 355 -8.61 -26.44 -8.89
N ALA A 356 -8.40 -26.38 -7.56
CA ALA A 356 -7.07 -26.25 -6.97
C ALA A 356 -6.02 -27.22 -7.54
N ASP A 357 -6.38 -28.50 -7.74
CA ASP A 357 -5.47 -29.49 -8.32
C ASP A 357 -5.03 -29.12 -9.75
N SER A 358 -5.93 -28.55 -10.55
CA SER A 358 -5.63 -28.08 -11.91
C SER A 358 -4.71 -26.86 -11.88
N TYR A 359 -4.93 -25.93 -10.94
CA TYR A 359 -4.07 -24.77 -10.76
C TYR A 359 -2.66 -25.15 -10.31
N LEU A 360 -2.55 -26.10 -9.36
CA LEU A 360 -1.26 -26.66 -8.97
C LEU A 360 -0.56 -27.34 -10.14
N ALA A 361 -1.29 -28.11 -10.95
CA ALA A 361 -0.74 -28.75 -12.13
C ALA A 361 -0.19 -27.72 -13.13
N ALA A 362 -0.90 -26.61 -13.36
CA ALA A 362 -0.47 -25.52 -14.23
C ALA A 362 0.83 -24.83 -13.75
N SER A 363 1.07 -24.81 -12.44
CA SER A 363 2.26 -24.24 -11.81
C SER A 363 3.33 -25.27 -11.41
N SER A 364 3.14 -26.56 -11.73
CA SER A 364 3.96 -27.67 -11.23
C SER A 364 5.45 -27.60 -11.60
N GLU A 365 5.76 -27.21 -12.84
CA GLU A 365 7.16 -27.07 -13.29
C GLU A 365 7.87 -25.96 -12.51
N LEU A 366 7.20 -24.83 -12.31
CA LEU A 366 7.70 -23.69 -11.57
C LEU A 366 7.90 -24.08 -10.10
N ILE A 367 6.90 -24.68 -9.46
CA ILE A 367 6.97 -25.18 -8.08
C ILE A 367 8.15 -26.14 -7.90
N THR A 368 8.37 -27.05 -8.87
CA THR A 368 9.49 -27.99 -8.83
C THR A 368 10.85 -27.27 -8.84
N LYS A 369 11.02 -26.26 -9.70
CA LYS A 369 12.25 -25.45 -9.74
C LYS A 369 12.46 -24.68 -8.44
N ILE A 370 11.40 -24.11 -7.88
CA ILE A 370 11.43 -23.41 -6.60
C ILE A 370 11.90 -24.36 -5.49
N LYS A 371 11.27 -25.54 -5.36
CA LYS A 371 11.63 -26.54 -4.35
C LYS A 371 13.09 -27.01 -4.48
N GLN A 372 13.61 -27.12 -5.70
CA GLN A 372 15.02 -27.43 -5.96
C GLN A 372 15.96 -26.30 -5.54
N ASN A 373 15.56 -25.04 -5.72
CA ASN A 373 16.40 -23.87 -5.43
C ASN A 373 16.48 -23.55 -3.94
N VAL A 374 15.35 -23.55 -3.22
CA VAL A 374 15.31 -23.15 -1.80
C VAL A 374 15.46 -24.33 -0.83
N GLY A 375 15.34 -25.57 -1.33
CA GLY A 375 15.34 -26.77 -0.49
C GLY A 375 13.98 -27.06 0.15
N GLU A 376 13.79 -28.32 0.55
CA GLU A 376 12.49 -28.82 1.00
C GLU A 376 11.98 -28.13 2.27
N GLU A 377 12.84 -27.93 3.27
CA GLU A 377 12.44 -27.33 4.55
C GLU A 377 11.89 -25.90 4.38
N LEU A 378 12.62 -25.04 3.65
CA LEU A 378 12.19 -23.66 3.39
C LEU A 378 10.95 -23.62 2.50
N TYR A 379 10.88 -24.48 1.48
CA TYR A 379 9.71 -24.61 0.63
C TYR A 379 8.44 -24.96 1.43
N GLU A 380 8.46 -26.00 2.25
CA GLU A 380 7.28 -26.43 3.04
C GLU A 380 6.84 -25.32 4.01
N SER A 381 7.79 -24.57 4.59
CA SER A 381 7.48 -23.47 5.50
C SER A 381 6.82 -22.24 4.83
N SER A 382 7.00 -22.10 3.50
CA SER A 382 6.60 -20.91 2.73
C SER A 382 5.11 -20.85 2.41
N LYS A 383 4.43 -22.00 2.34
CA LYS A 383 3.05 -22.13 1.80
C LYS A 383 2.91 -21.65 0.35
N CYS A 384 3.97 -21.79 -0.45
CA CYS A 384 4.05 -21.48 -1.89
C CYS A 384 2.83 -21.94 -2.71
N GLU A 385 2.37 -23.16 -2.48
CA GLU A 385 1.21 -23.75 -3.19
C GLU A 385 -0.07 -22.92 -3.05
N ASN A 386 -0.29 -22.30 -1.89
CA ASN A 386 -1.46 -21.43 -1.67
C ASN A 386 -1.40 -20.15 -2.50
N ALA A 387 -0.19 -19.61 -2.72
CA ALA A 387 0.01 -18.44 -3.58
C ALA A 387 -0.20 -18.82 -5.05
N ALA A 388 0.30 -19.99 -5.46
CA ALA A 388 0.09 -20.53 -6.80
C ALA A 388 -1.40 -20.74 -7.11
N VAL A 389 -2.11 -21.51 -6.29
CA VAL A 389 -3.54 -21.80 -6.48
C VAL A 389 -4.36 -20.51 -6.54
N TYR A 390 -4.11 -19.58 -5.61
CA TYR A 390 -4.85 -18.33 -5.57
C TYR A 390 -4.54 -17.44 -6.77
N GLY A 391 -3.26 -17.32 -7.15
CA GLY A 391 -2.85 -16.48 -8.28
C GLY A 391 -3.39 -16.96 -9.62
N GLU A 392 -3.42 -18.27 -9.84
CA GLU A 392 -4.06 -18.91 -11.00
C GLU A 392 -5.56 -18.68 -11.02
N ALA A 393 -6.23 -18.83 -9.88
CA ALA A 393 -7.67 -18.60 -9.75
C ALA A 393 -8.05 -17.14 -10.03
N VAL A 394 -7.26 -16.17 -9.54
CA VAL A 394 -7.43 -14.75 -9.88
C VAL A 394 -7.27 -14.52 -11.38
N ALA A 395 -6.24 -15.10 -12.00
CA ALA A 395 -6.03 -14.97 -13.45
C ALA A 395 -7.19 -15.57 -14.25
N GLU A 396 -7.67 -16.76 -13.89
CA GLU A 396 -8.81 -17.40 -14.53
C GLU A 396 -10.06 -16.53 -14.42
N LEU A 397 -10.34 -15.98 -13.23
CA LEU A 397 -11.48 -15.10 -12.97
C LEU A 397 -11.45 -13.85 -13.87
N ILE A 398 -10.31 -13.17 -13.95
CA ILE A 398 -10.14 -11.97 -14.77
C ILE A 398 -10.25 -12.31 -16.27
N LEU A 399 -9.62 -13.41 -16.71
CA LEU A 399 -9.67 -13.83 -18.12
C LEU A 399 -11.06 -14.34 -18.54
N LYS A 400 -11.86 -14.88 -17.60
CA LYS A 400 -13.25 -15.31 -17.82
C LYS A 400 -14.23 -14.17 -17.92
N ALA A 401 -14.02 -13.05 -17.22
CA ALA A 401 -14.92 -11.88 -17.30
C ALA A 401 -15.22 -11.49 -18.77
N ARG A 402 -14.20 -11.56 -19.63
CA ARG A 402 -14.29 -11.40 -21.09
C ARG A 402 -15.17 -12.42 -21.83
N ASN A 403 -15.21 -13.67 -21.38
CA ASN A 403 -15.83 -14.79 -22.09
C ASN A 403 -17.33 -14.96 -21.75
N ASP A 404 -17.81 -14.40 -20.64
CA ASP A 404 -19.15 -14.67 -20.09
C ASP A 404 -20.27 -13.80 -20.71
N SER A 405 -20.17 -13.47 -22.01
CA SER A 405 -21.20 -12.75 -22.79
C SER A 405 -21.41 -11.26 -22.45
N ARG A 406 -20.65 -10.68 -21.52
CA ARG A 406 -20.52 -9.21 -21.41
C ARG A 406 -19.57 -8.74 -22.51
N SER A 407 -20.03 -7.86 -23.40
CA SER A 407 -19.12 -7.21 -24.34
C SER A 407 -18.30 -6.20 -23.58
N GLU A 408 -16.98 -6.42 -23.45
CA GLU A 408 -16.05 -5.40 -22.98
C GLU A 408 -16.30 -4.07 -23.73
N GLU A 409 -16.28 -2.95 -23.03
CA GLU A 409 -16.56 -1.63 -23.60
C GLU A 409 -15.29 -1.06 -24.25
N GLU A 410 -15.32 -0.80 -25.56
CA GLU A 410 -14.21 -0.09 -26.24
C GLU A 410 -14.18 1.38 -25.80
N LEU A 411 -13.08 1.79 -25.16
CA LEU A 411 -12.90 3.14 -24.66
C LEU A 411 -12.41 4.08 -25.76
N LYS A 412 -13.02 5.28 -25.82
CA LYS A 412 -12.53 6.38 -26.65
C LYS A 412 -11.10 6.77 -26.24
N PRO A 413 -10.23 7.21 -27.16
CA PRO A 413 -8.89 7.70 -26.83
C PRO A 413 -9.00 9.05 -26.13
N ILE A 414 -9.28 9.02 -24.83
CA ILE A 414 -9.39 10.17 -23.94
C ILE A 414 -8.65 9.80 -22.67
N LEU A 415 -7.52 10.45 -22.42
CA LEU A 415 -6.73 10.27 -21.20
C LEU A 415 -6.66 11.57 -20.43
N ASN A 416 -7.12 11.56 -19.19
CA ASN A 416 -6.96 12.67 -18.25
C ASN A 416 -6.10 12.22 -17.07
N ALA A 417 -5.21 13.09 -16.62
CA ALA A 417 -4.39 12.88 -15.43
C ALA A 417 -4.31 14.19 -14.66
N LYS A 418 -4.75 14.18 -13.41
CA LYS A 418 -4.79 15.35 -12.51
C LYS A 418 -4.23 14.97 -11.16
N TYR A 419 -3.61 15.95 -10.49
CA TYR A 419 -3.01 15.77 -9.17
C TYR A 419 -3.37 16.92 -8.24
N THR A 420 -3.29 16.65 -6.95
CA THR A 420 -3.30 17.69 -5.92
C THR A 420 -2.28 17.35 -4.86
N TYR A 421 -1.54 18.37 -4.45
CA TYR A 421 -0.70 18.33 -3.28
C TYR A 421 -1.54 18.23 -2.01
N THR A 422 -1.02 17.52 -1.01
CA THR A 422 -1.62 17.43 0.34
C THR A 422 -0.54 17.38 1.41
N GLN A 423 -0.92 17.77 2.64
CA GLN A 423 -0.06 17.72 3.82
C GLN A 423 -0.76 16.93 4.90
N PHE A 424 -0.18 15.80 5.28
CA PHE A 424 -0.70 14.98 6.37
C PHE A 424 -0.12 15.46 7.69
N THR A 425 -0.92 16.16 8.46
CA THR A 425 -0.61 16.49 9.84
C THR A 425 -0.90 15.28 10.72
N THR A 426 0.01 14.95 11.62
CA THR A 426 -0.17 13.78 12.51
C THR A 426 -0.47 14.18 13.94
N ASP A 427 -1.54 13.62 14.51
CA ASP A 427 -1.83 13.62 15.94
C ASP A 427 -1.40 12.31 16.63
N ASN A 428 -0.80 11.39 15.87
CA ASN A 428 -0.31 10.11 16.34
C ASN A 428 1.13 10.25 16.88
N TYR A 429 1.26 10.27 18.22
CA TYR A 429 2.57 10.39 18.86
C TYR A 429 3.48 9.18 18.60
N THR A 430 2.93 8.00 18.30
CA THR A 430 3.74 6.82 17.94
C THR A 430 4.40 7.01 16.58
N LEU A 431 3.65 7.47 15.57
CA LEU A 431 4.23 7.82 14.27
C LEU A 431 5.24 8.96 14.40
N ASN A 432 4.93 10.00 15.17
CA ASN A 432 5.86 11.09 15.43
C ASN A 432 7.19 10.57 16.03
N LEU A 433 7.12 9.63 16.98
CA LEU A 433 8.31 8.99 17.54
C LEU A 433 9.08 8.20 16.47
N ALA A 434 8.39 7.43 15.64
CA ALA A 434 9.01 6.65 14.56
C ALA A 434 9.75 7.55 13.57
N CYS A 435 9.14 8.66 13.15
CA CYS A 435 9.76 9.70 12.33
C CYS A 435 10.99 10.32 13.01
N ARG A 436 10.90 10.66 14.30
CA ARG A 436 12.03 11.23 15.07
C ARG A 436 13.21 10.27 15.17
N CYS A 437 12.91 8.98 15.32
CA CYS A 437 13.90 7.91 15.35
C CYS A 437 14.46 7.56 13.96
N ARG A 438 13.92 8.15 12.89
CA ARG A 438 14.23 7.80 11.48
C ARG A 438 14.04 6.29 11.22
N LEU A 439 12.96 5.73 11.76
CA LEU A 439 12.53 4.35 11.48
C LEU A 439 11.77 4.23 10.17
N VAL A 440 11.20 5.33 9.71
CA VAL A 440 10.53 5.46 8.42
C VAL A 440 11.25 6.52 7.61
N ASP A 441 11.35 6.31 6.29
CA ASP A 441 12.09 7.17 5.37
C ASP A 441 11.23 8.26 4.70
N ASN A 442 10.05 8.55 5.26
CA ASN A 442 9.21 9.66 4.78
C ASN A 442 9.88 11.02 5.05
N GLU A 443 9.66 11.99 4.16
CA GLU A 443 10.04 13.38 4.45
C GLU A 443 9.12 13.98 5.52
N VAL A 444 9.73 14.64 6.50
CA VAL A 444 9.01 15.27 7.61
C VAL A 444 9.43 16.73 7.72
N TYR A 445 8.43 17.61 7.73
CA TYR A 445 8.62 19.06 7.81
C TYR A 445 8.00 19.62 9.08
N ARG A 446 8.60 20.67 9.61
CA ARG A 446 8.05 21.43 10.72
C ARG A 446 7.01 22.41 10.21
N THR A 447 5.82 22.39 10.81
CA THR A 447 4.77 23.39 10.60
C THR A 447 4.78 24.47 11.68
N GLY A 448 5.56 24.27 12.74
CA GLY A 448 5.67 25.18 13.89
C GLY A 448 6.79 24.79 14.86
N ASN A 449 6.76 25.40 16.05
CA ASN A 449 7.80 25.22 17.08
C ASN A 449 7.45 24.13 18.11
N GLY A 450 6.21 23.64 18.11
CA GLY A 450 5.75 22.55 18.96
C GLY A 450 6.37 21.22 18.57
N PHE A 451 6.48 20.31 19.54
CA PHE A 451 7.04 18.98 19.29
C PHE A 451 6.16 18.12 18.35
N ASN A 452 4.88 18.45 18.23
CA ASN A 452 3.94 17.77 17.33
C ASN A 452 3.62 18.58 16.07
N ASP A 453 4.25 19.74 15.88
CA ASP A 453 4.00 20.61 14.74
C ASP A 453 4.79 20.09 13.53
N ILE A 454 4.36 18.93 13.02
CA ILE A 454 4.95 18.27 11.86
C ILE A 454 3.89 17.89 10.82
N CYS A 455 4.33 17.79 9.58
CA CYS A 455 3.52 17.21 8.51
C CYS A 455 4.38 16.33 7.59
N LEU A 456 3.69 15.43 6.88
CA LEU A 456 4.22 14.62 5.80
C LEU A 456 3.61 15.15 4.48
N PRO A 457 4.37 15.89 3.67
CA PRO A 457 3.94 16.30 2.33
C PRO A 457 3.75 15.08 1.43
N SER A 458 2.70 15.10 0.62
CA SER A 458 2.40 14.02 -0.32
C SER A 458 1.47 14.53 -1.43
N GLU A 459 0.94 13.62 -2.23
CA GLU A 459 0.04 13.92 -3.35
C GLU A 459 -1.08 12.90 -3.48
N ILE A 460 -2.17 13.32 -4.12
CA ILE A 460 -3.31 12.48 -4.51
C ILE A 460 -3.49 12.66 -6.02
N GLY A 461 -3.80 11.58 -6.72
CA GLY A 461 -3.96 11.59 -8.18
C GLY A 461 -5.31 11.08 -8.66
N TYR A 462 -5.63 11.40 -9.91
CA TYR A 462 -6.82 10.95 -10.61
C TYR A 462 -6.47 10.70 -12.08
N LEU A 463 -6.66 9.47 -12.55
CA LEU A 463 -6.49 9.07 -13.94
C LEU A 463 -7.85 8.66 -14.51
N GLU A 464 -8.25 9.20 -15.66
CA GLU A 464 -9.53 8.85 -16.31
C GLU A 464 -9.29 8.40 -17.74
N PHE A 465 -9.98 7.32 -18.12
CA PHE A 465 -9.86 6.65 -19.41
C PHE A 465 -11.21 6.66 -20.12
N GLY A 466 -11.21 7.15 -21.36
CA GLY A 466 -12.36 7.11 -22.26
C GLY A 466 -13.57 7.93 -21.84
N GLY A 467 -13.49 8.70 -20.74
CA GLY A 467 -14.67 9.34 -20.16
C GLY A 467 -15.56 8.39 -19.35
N ARG A 468 -15.09 7.17 -19.04
CA ARG A 468 -15.93 6.04 -18.59
C ARG A 468 -15.43 5.35 -17.32
N VAL A 469 -14.12 5.24 -17.12
CA VAL A 469 -13.52 4.60 -15.95
C VAL A 469 -12.35 5.44 -15.45
N ALA A 470 -12.14 5.46 -14.14
CA ALA A 470 -11.07 6.22 -13.50
C ALA A 470 -10.39 5.47 -12.36
N PHE A 471 -9.13 5.80 -12.12
CA PHE A 471 -8.35 5.36 -10.98
C PHE A 471 -8.05 6.54 -10.07
N GLY A 472 -8.48 6.47 -8.81
CA GLY A 472 -8.04 7.37 -7.76
C GLY A 472 -6.72 6.87 -7.16
N LEU A 473 -5.69 7.69 -7.20
CA LEU A 473 -4.35 7.34 -6.71
C LEU A 473 -4.18 7.84 -5.28
N PHE A 474 -4.01 6.92 -4.34
CA PHE A 474 -3.95 7.21 -2.92
C PHE A 474 -2.60 6.80 -2.29
N PRO A 475 -1.94 7.68 -1.53
CA PRO A 475 -0.61 7.46 -0.97
C PRO A 475 -0.60 6.57 0.29
N CYS A 476 -1.55 5.64 0.42
CA CYS A 476 -1.83 4.95 1.68
C CYS A 476 -2.37 3.54 1.47
N GLU A 477 -2.46 2.79 2.56
CA GLU A 477 -3.34 1.62 2.66
C GLU A 477 -4.75 2.08 3.08
N LEU A 478 -5.65 2.19 2.11
CA LEU A 478 -6.98 2.75 2.32
C LEU A 478 -7.99 1.67 2.71
N TYR A 479 -8.80 1.93 3.74
CA TYR A 479 -9.92 1.06 4.11
C TYR A 479 -11.04 1.15 3.06
N PRO A 480 -11.69 0.02 2.68
CA PRO A 480 -12.74 -0.01 1.66
C PRO A 480 -13.87 0.99 1.91
N GLU A 481 -14.32 1.13 3.17
CA GLU A 481 -15.42 2.02 3.54
C GLU A 481 -15.06 3.51 3.45
N VAL A 482 -13.77 3.88 3.41
CA VAL A 482 -13.36 5.26 3.10
C VAL A 482 -13.54 5.52 1.60
N PHE A 483 -13.17 4.54 0.77
CA PHE A 483 -13.24 4.64 -0.69
C PHE A 483 -14.67 4.51 -1.25
N GLY A 484 -15.38 3.44 -0.91
CA GLY A 484 -16.73 3.16 -1.40
C GLY A 484 -17.85 3.71 -0.51
N GLY A 485 -17.55 3.97 0.76
CA GLY A 485 -18.44 4.64 1.70
C GLY A 485 -19.08 3.68 2.72
N MET A 486 -19.61 4.27 3.80
CA MET A 486 -20.16 3.51 4.94
C MET A 486 -21.40 2.68 4.64
N GLY A 487 -22.02 2.86 3.46
CA GLY A 487 -23.14 2.01 3.03
C GLY A 487 -22.74 0.56 2.75
N MET A 488 -21.44 0.28 2.61
CA MET A 488 -20.90 -1.08 2.46
C MET A 488 -20.88 -1.86 3.77
N VAL A 489 -20.90 -1.16 4.91
CA VAL A 489 -20.81 -1.77 6.24
C VAL A 489 -22.16 -2.38 6.58
N THR A 490 -22.20 -3.71 6.77
CA THR A 490 -23.44 -4.47 6.95
C THR A 490 -23.92 -4.50 8.40
N ASN A 491 -23.00 -4.28 9.34
CA ASN A 491 -23.32 -4.16 10.76
C ASN A 491 -23.67 -2.69 11.14
N ASP A 492 -24.44 -2.49 12.22
CA ASP A 492 -24.83 -1.14 12.66
C ASP A 492 -23.57 -0.28 12.89
N ILE A 493 -23.41 0.76 12.07
CA ILE A 493 -22.26 1.67 12.11
C ILE A 493 -22.04 2.28 13.51
N ASN A 494 -23.11 2.46 14.27
CA ASN A 494 -23.05 2.96 15.63
C ASN A 494 -22.36 1.98 16.59
N ASN A 495 -22.20 0.71 16.20
CA ASN A 495 -21.43 -0.30 16.93
C ASN A 495 -19.92 -0.21 16.68
N TYR A 496 -19.45 0.49 15.64
CA TYR A 496 -18.01 0.53 15.29
C TYR A 496 -17.40 1.92 15.32
N SER A 497 -18.23 2.96 15.27
CA SER A 497 -17.78 4.29 15.66
C SER A 497 -17.19 4.23 17.07
N TRP A 498 -15.96 4.68 17.20
CA TRP A 498 -15.17 4.65 18.41
C TRP A 498 -15.68 5.69 19.42
N ASP A 499 -15.89 6.92 18.97
CA ASP A 499 -16.40 8.02 19.80
C ASP A 499 -17.93 8.22 19.70
N GLY A 500 -18.61 7.35 18.94
CA GLY A 500 -20.05 7.44 18.69
C GLY A 500 -20.45 8.49 17.67
N SER A 501 -19.49 9.19 17.05
CA SER A 501 -19.77 10.13 15.96
C SER A 501 -20.04 9.42 14.63
N SER A 502 -20.82 10.08 13.78
CA SER A 502 -21.11 9.65 12.41
C SER A 502 -19.98 10.04 11.45
N TRP A 503 -19.70 9.19 10.46
CA TRP A 503 -18.85 9.52 9.31
C TRP A 503 -19.68 10.12 8.17
N ASN A 504 -19.61 11.44 7.99
CA ASN A 504 -20.40 12.18 7.00
C ASN A 504 -19.57 12.69 5.82
N ILE A 505 -18.35 12.19 5.64
CA ILE A 505 -17.54 12.52 4.47
C ILE A 505 -18.00 11.67 3.30
N LYS A 506 -18.21 12.33 2.15
CA LYS A 506 -18.59 11.68 0.91
C LYS A 506 -17.49 10.69 0.50
N SER A 507 -17.85 9.51 0.00
CA SER A 507 -16.87 8.54 -0.47
C SER A 507 -16.33 8.91 -1.84
N ALA A 508 -15.13 8.46 -2.19
CA ALA A 508 -14.50 8.72 -3.49
C ALA A 508 -15.42 8.31 -4.65
N GLN A 509 -16.07 7.14 -4.54
CA GLN A 509 -17.05 6.66 -5.54
C GLN A 509 -18.23 7.61 -5.74
N LYS A 510 -18.68 8.30 -4.69
CA LYS A 510 -19.76 9.28 -4.81
C LYS A 510 -19.26 10.63 -5.35
N MET A 511 -17.98 10.96 -5.18
CA MET A 511 -17.40 12.25 -5.58
C MET A 511 -17.25 12.37 -7.10
N VAL A 512 -16.88 11.28 -7.77
CA VAL A 512 -16.66 11.25 -9.23
C VAL A 512 -17.97 11.49 -9.99
N LYS A 513 -17.86 12.10 -11.19
CA LYS A 513 -19.00 12.39 -12.06
C LYS A 513 -19.83 11.14 -12.34
N GLN A 514 -21.14 11.31 -12.42
CA GLN A 514 -22.05 10.23 -12.77
C GLN A 514 -21.68 9.61 -14.14
N GLY A 515 -21.68 8.28 -14.22
CA GLY A 515 -21.33 7.54 -15.43
C GLY A 515 -19.84 7.20 -15.56
N VAL A 516 -19.01 7.60 -14.60
CA VAL A 516 -17.62 7.12 -14.50
C VAL A 516 -17.47 6.17 -13.32
N ASP A 517 -17.07 4.94 -13.62
CA ASP A 517 -16.71 3.97 -12.59
C ASP A 517 -15.33 4.34 -12.06
N VAL A 518 -15.16 4.33 -10.73
CA VAL A 518 -13.88 4.68 -10.11
C VAL A 518 -13.40 3.55 -9.21
N TYR A 519 -12.11 3.26 -9.37
CA TYR A 519 -11.37 2.26 -8.60
C TYR A 519 -10.22 2.89 -7.83
N ALA A 520 -9.81 2.25 -6.75
CA ALA A 520 -8.70 2.73 -5.93
C ALA A 520 -7.39 2.14 -6.46
N VAL A 521 -6.36 2.98 -6.54
CA VAL A 521 -4.97 2.55 -6.66
C VAL A 521 -4.23 3.09 -5.45
N CYS A 522 -4.06 2.23 -4.45
CA CYS A 522 -3.40 2.52 -3.20
C CYS A 522 -1.87 2.43 -3.33
N PHE A 523 -1.15 2.84 -2.29
CA PHE A 523 0.32 2.89 -2.24
C PHE A 523 0.92 3.71 -3.39
N ALA A 524 0.15 4.62 -3.97
CA ALA A 524 0.50 5.35 -5.17
C ALA A 524 1.19 6.66 -4.80
N ASN A 525 2.36 6.88 -5.40
CA ASN A 525 3.18 8.09 -5.31
C ASN A 525 3.77 8.38 -3.92
N ASP A 526 3.36 7.65 -2.88
CA ASP A 526 3.94 7.63 -1.54
C ASP A 526 3.33 6.47 -0.70
N TYR A 527 3.84 6.27 0.51
CA TYR A 527 3.20 5.45 1.53
C TYR A 527 3.23 6.13 2.89
N ILE A 528 2.05 6.51 3.37
CA ILE A 528 1.85 7.21 4.66
C ILE A 528 1.23 6.32 5.74
N GLY A 529 1.16 5.01 5.50
CA GLY A 529 0.50 4.05 6.38
C GLY A 529 -1.00 3.89 6.11
N TYR A 530 -1.71 3.44 7.15
CA TYR A 530 -3.13 3.10 7.07
C TYR A 530 -4.03 4.34 7.15
N VAL A 531 -5.15 4.27 6.44
CA VAL A 531 -6.18 5.31 6.45
C VAL A 531 -7.53 4.69 6.76
N VAL A 532 -8.00 5.00 7.96
CA VAL A 532 -9.27 4.53 8.53
C VAL A 532 -10.26 5.70 8.62
N PRO A 533 -11.58 5.46 8.61
CA PRO A 533 -12.55 6.52 8.89
C PRO A 533 -12.22 7.26 10.20
N ASP A 534 -12.31 8.59 10.21
CA ASP A 534 -11.89 9.38 11.40
C ASP A 534 -12.67 8.98 12.67
N ASN A 535 -13.92 8.54 12.53
CA ASN A 535 -14.75 8.09 13.64
C ASN A 535 -14.43 6.66 14.10
N PHE A 536 -13.65 5.89 13.33
CA PHE A 536 -13.17 4.55 13.71
C PHE A 536 -11.81 4.63 14.43
N TYR A 537 -11.08 5.73 14.27
CA TYR A 537 -9.75 5.89 14.84
C TYR A 537 -9.77 6.03 16.36
N SER A 538 -8.92 5.24 17.01
CA SER A 538 -8.70 5.26 18.46
C SER A 538 -7.23 5.16 18.88
N GLY A 539 -6.32 4.95 17.92
CA GLY A 539 -4.94 4.55 18.20
C GLY A 539 -4.88 3.23 18.97
N TRP A 540 -4.41 3.28 20.22
CA TRP A 540 -4.23 2.11 21.07
C TRP A 540 -5.53 1.62 21.74
N GLY A 541 -6.65 2.32 21.57
CA GLY A 541 -7.92 2.02 22.23
C GLY A 541 -8.56 0.70 21.78
N HIS A 542 -8.56 0.42 20.47
CA HIS A 542 -9.16 -0.78 19.86
C HIS A 542 -8.57 -2.08 20.44
N TRP A 543 -7.28 -2.10 20.74
CA TRP A 543 -6.59 -3.25 21.33
C TRP A 543 -7.21 -3.73 22.65
N ALA A 544 -7.68 -2.79 23.47
CA ALA A 544 -8.28 -3.07 24.78
C ALA A 544 -9.74 -3.52 24.70
N VAL A 545 -10.40 -3.34 23.54
CA VAL A 545 -11.82 -3.63 23.31
C VAL A 545 -11.98 -4.90 22.47
N ASP A 546 -11.33 -5.00 21.32
CA ASP A 546 -11.44 -6.16 20.42
C ASP A 546 -10.73 -7.40 20.98
N GLY A 547 -9.72 -7.22 21.85
CA GLY A 547 -9.11 -8.31 22.62
C GLY A 547 -10.10 -9.04 23.55
N SER A 548 -11.33 -8.52 23.72
CA SER A 548 -12.41 -9.17 24.48
C SER A 548 -13.52 -9.83 23.62
N ASP A 549 -13.63 -9.47 22.33
CA ASP A 549 -14.63 -10.00 21.38
C ASP A 549 -14.05 -11.09 20.44
N VAL A 550 -12.83 -11.59 20.73
CA VAL A 550 -12.09 -12.65 20.01
C VAL A 550 -12.84 -14.00 19.96
N ALA A 551 -13.97 -14.13 20.64
CA ALA A 551 -14.81 -15.33 20.63
C ALA A 551 -15.64 -15.53 19.34
N ASN A 552 -15.77 -14.51 18.48
CA ASN A 552 -16.61 -14.55 17.27
C ASN A 552 -15.85 -14.54 15.94
N PHE A 553 -14.51 -14.40 15.95
CA PHE A 553 -13.71 -14.61 14.75
C PHE A 553 -13.61 -16.11 14.48
N GLU A 554 -13.69 -16.54 13.22
CA GLU A 554 -13.35 -17.93 12.86
C GLU A 554 -11.97 -18.25 13.46
N TYR A 555 -12.00 -19.12 14.46
CA TYR A 555 -10.86 -19.50 15.28
C TYR A 555 -9.80 -20.15 14.38
N ASP A 556 -8.70 -19.45 14.12
CA ASP A 556 -7.46 -20.11 13.73
C ASP A 556 -6.86 -20.71 15.00
N PRO A 557 -6.84 -22.06 15.14
CA PRO A 557 -6.32 -22.72 16.33
C PRO A 557 -4.84 -22.45 16.62
N ASN A 558 -4.11 -21.84 15.68
CA ASN A 558 -2.70 -21.51 15.81
C ASN A 558 -2.44 -20.00 16.00
N ALA A 559 -3.46 -19.14 15.83
CA ALA A 559 -3.32 -17.71 16.04
C ALA A 559 -3.50 -17.38 17.53
N SER A 560 -2.52 -16.69 18.09
CA SER A 560 -2.61 -16.26 19.49
C SER A 560 -3.68 -15.18 19.65
N ILE A 561 -4.24 -15.03 20.85
CA ILE A 561 -5.11 -13.88 21.18
C ILE A 561 -4.42 -12.52 20.90
N PHE A 562 -3.08 -12.52 20.90
CA PHE A 562 -2.25 -11.40 20.48
C PHE A 562 -2.35 -11.14 18.97
N ASP A 563 -2.42 -12.14 18.11
CA ASP A 563 -2.52 -11.96 16.66
C ASP A 563 -3.81 -11.25 16.22
N TYR A 564 -4.93 -11.49 16.90
CA TYR A 564 -6.20 -10.83 16.59
C TYR A 564 -6.26 -9.39 17.12
N ALA A 565 -5.80 -9.17 18.36
CA ALA A 565 -5.81 -7.85 18.98
C ALA A 565 -4.77 -6.89 18.34
N PHE A 566 -3.70 -7.43 17.74
CA PHE A 566 -2.67 -6.65 17.02
C PHE A 566 -3.13 -6.22 15.62
N ARG A 567 -3.99 -6.99 14.93
CA ARG A 567 -4.37 -6.75 13.52
C ARG A 567 -5.25 -5.52 13.28
N GLY A 568 -6.10 -5.10 14.22
CA GLY A 568 -6.89 -3.85 14.11
C GLY A 568 -6.19 -2.63 14.73
N THR A 569 -5.27 -2.87 15.68
CA THR A 569 -4.59 -1.83 16.44
C THR A 569 -3.30 -1.37 15.76
N ALA A 570 -2.52 -2.28 15.17
CA ALA A 570 -1.29 -1.94 14.46
C ALA A 570 -1.56 -0.94 13.33
N ASP A 571 -2.65 -1.12 12.59
CA ASP A 571 -3.07 -0.23 11.52
C ASP A 571 -3.27 1.20 12.01
N GLN A 572 -3.99 1.37 13.11
CA GLN A 572 -4.25 2.70 13.68
C GLN A 572 -3.01 3.30 14.34
N ILE A 573 -2.13 2.46 14.89
CA ILE A 573 -0.82 2.89 15.40
C ILE A 573 0.09 3.36 14.25
N LEU A 574 -0.06 2.79 13.07
CA LEU A 574 0.71 3.13 11.86
C LEU A 574 -0.01 4.13 10.94
N SER A 575 -1.19 4.61 11.33
CA SER A 575 -1.92 5.67 10.62
C SER A 575 -1.34 7.04 10.96
N ALA A 576 -1.44 7.98 10.01
CA ALA A 576 -1.07 9.37 10.26
C ALA A 576 -1.92 10.03 11.36
N GLY A 577 -3.11 9.52 11.68
CA GLY A 577 -3.91 10.04 12.78
C GLY A 577 -5.40 10.09 12.49
N LYS A 578 -6.16 10.68 13.44
CA LYS A 578 -7.63 10.70 13.38
C LYS A 578 -8.14 11.35 12.10
N HIS A 579 -7.49 12.39 11.59
CA HIS A 579 -7.98 13.22 10.49
C HIS A 579 -7.44 12.87 9.11
N CYS A 580 -6.73 11.75 8.99
CA CYS A 580 -6.08 11.39 7.73
C CYS A 580 -7.10 11.11 6.62
N ALA A 581 -8.18 10.36 6.91
CA ALA A 581 -9.18 10.03 5.89
C ALA A 581 -9.93 11.27 5.39
N SER A 582 -10.32 12.19 6.29
CA SER A 582 -10.98 13.43 5.87
C SER A 582 -10.06 14.35 5.06
N GLN A 583 -8.75 14.39 5.36
CA GLN A 583 -7.76 15.11 4.54
C GLN A 583 -7.63 14.51 3.14
N ILE A 584 -7.54 13.17 3.02
CA ILE A 584 -7.45 12.49 1.72
C ILE A 584 -8.71 12.73 0.90
N MET A 585 -9.88 12.47 1.49
CA MET A 585 -11.15 12.62 0.79
C MET A 585 -11.40 14.08 0.40
N GLY A 586 -11.05 15.05 1.25
CA GLY A 586 -11.15 16.48 0.93
C GLY A 586 -10.19 16.91 -0.19
N GLY A 587 -8.99 16.31 -0.28
CA GLY A 587 -8.08 16.50 -1.41
C GLY A 587 -8.64 15.90 -2.70
N PHE A 588 -9.12 14.66 -2.64
CA PHE A 588 -9.73 13.98 -3.78
C PHE A 588 -10.98 14.70 -4.30
N GLU A 589 -11.81 15.24 -3.42
CA GLU A 589 -12.99 16.02 -3.81
C GLU A 589 -12.63 17.26 -4.63
N LYS A 590 -11.59 18.01 -4.22
CA LYS A 590 -11.08 19.16 -4.97
C LYS A 590 -10.56 18.74 -6.35
N LEU A 591 -10.00 17.54 -6.45
CA LEU A 591 -9.40 17.01 -7.66
C LEU A 591 -10.45 16.64 -8.72
N VAL A 592 -11.58 16.09 -8.30
CA VAL A 592 -12.62 15.58 -9.22
C VAL A 592 -13.76 16.56 -9.47
N ASN A 593 -13.94 17.57 -8.63
CA ASN A 593 -14.92 18.66 -8.84
C ASN A 593 -14.35 19.77 -9.76
N ILE A 594 -13.91 19.40 -10.96
CA ILE A 594 -13.45 20.37 -11.98
C ILE A 594 -14.69 20.95 -12.67
N PRO A 595 -14.86 22.28 -12.75
CA PRO A 595 -15.91 22.87 -13.57
C PRO A 595 -15.67 22.48 -15.04
N THR A 596 -16.57 21.67 -15.60
CA THR A 596 -16.55 21.27 -17.02
C THR A 596 -16.92 22.41 -17.94
#